data_AF-A0A3C1GS09-F1
#
_entry.id   AF-A0A3C1GS09-F1
#
_cell.length_a   1.000
_cell.length_b   1.000
_cell.length_c   1.000
_cell.angle_alpha   90.00
_cell.angle_beta   90.00
_cell.angle_gamma   90.00
#
_symmetry.space_group_name_H-M   'P 1'
#
loop_
_entity.id
_entity.type
_entity.pdbx_description
1 polymer ?
#
loop_
_entity_poly.entity_id
_entity_poly.type
_entity_poly.pdbx_seq_one_letter_code
_entity_poly.pdbx_strand_id
1 'polypeptide(L)' 'EKMIEGGLRKYLDEVTLLRQPYVMDNDKKVGDVLKAEGVKVLGFKRLEVGEGIEKKQEDFAAEVAAAQAASK' A
#
# COMPACT_ATOMS: atom_id res chain seq x y z
N GLU A 1 28.52 -5.28 -4.93
CA GLU A 1 28.16 -4.23 -3.96
C GLU A 1 27.31 -3.10 -4.52
N LYS A 2 27.78 -2.28 -5.48
CA LYS A 2 27.04 -1.09 -5.95
C LYS A 2 25.61 -1.35 -6.46
N MET A 3 25.34 -2.51 -7.09
CA MET A 3 23.98 -2.87 -7.51
C MET A 3 23.06 -3.16 -6.31
N ILE A 4 23.59 -3.76 -5.25
CA ILE A 4 22.83 -4.08 -4.02
C ILE A 4 22.51 -2.79 -3.28
N GLU A 5 23.47 -1.88 -3.18
CA GLU A 5 23.28 -0.58 -2.56
C GLU A 5 22.22 0.26 -3.31
N GLY A 6 22.27 0.28 -4.65
CA GLY A 6 21.25 0.95 -5.46
C GLY A 6 19.86 0.35 -5.27
N GLY A 7 19.76 -0.98 -5.23
CA GLY A 7 18.52 -1.69 -4.95
C GLY A 7 17.95 -1.38 -3.56
N LEU A 8 18.81 -1.37 -2.54
CA LEU A 8 18.42 -1.02 -1.18
C LEU A 8 17.94 0.44 -1.10
N ARG A 9 18.61 1.35 -1.81
CA ARG A 9 18.23 2.76 -1.86
C ARG A 9 16.86 2.97 -2.50
N LYS A 10 16.59 2.25 -3.59
CA LYS A 10 15.28 2.25 -4.24
C LYS A 10 14.20 1.69 -3.33
N TYR A 11 14.46 0.56 -2.66
CA TYR A 11 13.53 -0.02 -1.70
C TYR A 11 13.18 0.98 -0.59
N LEU A 12 14.19 1.63 -0.01
CA LEU A 12 13.98 2.66 1.02
C LEU A 12 13.19 3.88 0.49
N ASP A 13 13.38 4.27 -0.77
CA ASP A 13 12.58 5.33 -1.40
C ASP A 13 11.10 4.95 -1.52
N GLU A 14 10.79 3.67 -1.73
CA GLU A 14 9.43 3.17 -1.90
C GLU A 14 8.71 2.90 -0.57
N VAL A 15 9.41 2.46 0.48
CA VAL A 15 8.76 2.04 1.74
C VAL A 15 8.76 3.08 2.86
N THR A 16 9.56 4.15 2.75
CA THR A 16 9.65 5.15 3.82
C THR A 16 8.90 6.43 3.46
N LEU A 17 8.01 6.86 4.37
CA LEU A 17 7.14 8.03 4.16
C LEU A 17 7.90 9.27 3.65
N LEU A 18 9.04 9.60 4.28
CA LEU A 18 9.80 10.82 3.96
C LEU A 18 10.44 10.79 2.57
N ARG A 19 10.66 9.61 1.99
CA ARG A 19 11.37 9.45 0.72
C ARG A 19 10.45 9.20 -0.47
N GLN A 20 9.18 8.94 -0.20
CA GLN A 20 8.13 8.78 -1.18
C GLN A 20 7.80 10.11 -1.88
N PRO A 21 7.34 10.06 -3.15
CA PRO A 21 6.79 11.22 -3.83
C PRO A 21 5.54 11.73 -3.09
N TYR A 22 5.36 13.04 -3.06
CA TYR A 22 4.21 13.66 -2.42
C TYR A 22 3.00 13.58 -3.35
N VAL A 23 1.91 12.96 -2.90
CA VAL A 23 0.73 12.66 -3.74
C VAL A 23 0.11 13.91 -4.39
N MET A 24 0.20 15.08 -3.74
CA MET A 24 -0.34 16.33 -4.28
C MET A 24 0.63 17.02 -5.27
N ASP A 25 1.93 16.73 -5.17
CA ASP A 25 2.99 17.29 -6.02
C ASP A 25 4.09 16.24 -6.19
N ASN A 26 3.97 15.44 -7.25
CA ASN A 26 4.85 14.29 -7.49
C ASN A 26 6.31 14.69 -7.79
N ASP A 27 6.59 15.98 -8.02
CA ASP A 27 7.95 16.48 -8.25
C ASP A 27 8.74 16.60 -6.94
N LYS A 28 8.07 16.59 -5.79
CA LYS A 28 8.67 16.70 -4.46
C LYS A 28 8.49 15.43 -3.65
N LYS A 29 9.46 15.14 -2.77
CA LYS A 29 9.29 14.11 -1.75
C LYS A 29 8.57 14.68 -0.53
N VAL A 30 7.86 13.84 0.20
CA VAL A 30 7.17 14.23 1.44
C VAL A 30 8.13 14.92 2.43
N GLY A 31 9.36 14.41 2.56
CA GLY A 31 10.37 15.02 3.43
C GLY A 31 10.78 16.43 3.03
N ASP A 32 10.74 16.78 1.74
CA ASP A 32 11.10 18.11 1.26
C ASP A 32 9.98 19.11 1.52
N VAL A 33 8.72 18.66 1.36
CA VAL A 33 7.53 19.44 1.71
C VAL A 33 7.51 19.74 3.21
N LEU A 34 7.75 18.74 4.07
CA LEU A 34 7.78 18.93 5.52
C LEU A 34 8.87 19.90 5.97
N LYS A 35 10.05 19.85 5.35
CA LYS A 35 11.15 20.77 5.64
C LYS A 35 10.83 22.20 5.23
N ALA A 36 10.19 22.40 4.08
CA ALA A 36 9.80 23.73 3.61
C ALA A 36 8.84 24.42 4.59
N GLU A 37 7.96 23.64 5.21
CA GLU A 37 6.99 24.10 6.21
C GLU A 37 7.54 24.11 7.66
N GLY A 38 8.80 23.69 7.87
CA GLY A 38 9.43 23.67 9.19
C GLY A 38 8.83 22.65 10.18
N VAL A 39 8.10 21.64 9.68
CA VAL A 39 7.40 20.63 10.49
C VAL A 39 8.07 19.25 10.40
N LYS A 40 7.73 18.38 11.35
CA LYS A 40 8.23 16.99 11.40
C LYS A 40 7.08 16.03 11.68
N VAL A 41 7.13 14.86 11.05
CA VAL A 41 6.24 13.74 11.37
C VAL A 41 6.83 12.96 12.54
N LEU A 42 6.07 12.86 13.64
CA LEU A 42 6.48 12.09 14.82
C LEU A 42 6.08 10.62 14.73
N GLY A 43 5.00 10.33 14.02
CA GLY A 43 4.49 8.98 13.81
C GLY A 43 3.20 9.01 12.99
N PHE A 44 2.89 7.89 12.35
CA PHE A 44 1.64 7.70 11.63
C PHE A 44 1.17 6.26 11.80
N LYS A 45 -0.14 6.03 11.65
CA LYS A 45 -0.74 4.72 11.56
C LYS A 45 -1.67 4.72 10.36
N ARG A 46 -1.53 3.72 9.49
CA ARG A 46 -2.44 3.47 8.37
C ARG A 46 -3.27 2.25 8.74
N LEU A 47 -4.59 2.40 8.74
CA LEU A 47 -5.52 1.30 8.96
C LEU A 47 -6.29 1.09 7.66
N GLU A 48 -6.43 -0.17 7.25
CA GLU A 48 -7.21 -0.55 6.08
C GLU A 48 -8.27 -1.59 6.46
N VAL A 49 -9.48 -1.44 5.93
CA VAL A 49 -10.56 -2.40 6.18
C VAL A 49 -10.17 -3.75 5.56
N GLY A 50 -10.13 -4.80 6.40
CA GLY A 50 -9.72 -6.13 5.97
C GLY A 50 -8.21 -6.37 5.91
N GLU A 51 -7.40 -5.50 6.52
CA GLU A 51 -5.97 -5.75 6.67
C GLU A 51 -5.72 -7.10 7.38
N GLY A 52 -4.99 -8.00 6.72
CA GLY A 52 -4.70 -9.34 7.24
C GLY A 52 -5.86 -10.34 7.17
N ILE A 53 -7.02 -9.98 6.60
CA ILE A 53 -8.13 -10.90 6.38
C ILE A 53 -8.02 -11.49 4.97
N GLU A 54 -7.97 -12.81 4.88
CA GLU A 54 -8.03 -13.51 3.59
C GLU A 54 -9.38 -13.24 2.92
N LYS A 55 -9.35 -12.58 1.75
CA LYS A 55 -10.55 -12.38 0.95
C LYS A 55 -11.00 -13.72 0.41
N LYS A 56 -12.08 -14.27 0.97
CA LYS A 56 -12.75 -15.44 0.40
C LYS A 56 -13.19 -15.11 -1.01
N GLN A 57 -12.70 -15.89 -1.96
CA GLN A 57 -13.10 -15.78 -3.36
C GLN A 57 -14.30 -16.72 -3.55
N GLU A 58 -15.50 -16.17 -3.41
CA GLU A 58 -16.74 -16.92 -3.60
C GLU A 58 -17.13 -16.87 -5.08
N ASP A 59 -17.18 -18.04 -5.73
CA ASP A 59 -17.66 -18.17 -7.10
C ASP A 59 -19.19 -18.29 -7.08
N PHE A 60 -19.83 -17.15 -7.28
CA PHE A 60 -21.28 -17.04 -7.33
C PHE A 60 -21.92 -18.01 -8.35
N ALA A 61 -21.25 -18.31 -9.46
CA ALA A 61 -21.78 -19.24 -10.45
C ALA A 61 -21.81 -20.69 -9.93
N ALA A 62 -20.79 -21.09 -9.18
CA ALA A 62 -20.73 -22.39 -8.53
C ALA A 62 -21.79 -22.52 -7.41
N GLU A 63 -22.00 -21.47 -6.62
CA GLU A 63 -23.04 -21.44 -5.59
C GLU A 63 -24.45 -21.54 -6.18
N VAL A 64 -24.72 -20.79 -7.26
CA VAL A 64 -26.01 -20.84 -7.96
C VAL A 64 -26.25 -22.24 -8.55
N ALA A 65 -25.24 -22.85 -9.17
CA ALA A 65 -25.34 -24.20 -9.71
C ALA A 65 -25.61 -25.25 -8.60
N ALA A 66 -24.93 -25.14 -7.46
CA ALA A 66 -25.15 -26.02 -6.32
C ALA A 66 -26.56 -25.88 -5.72
N ALA A 67 -27.06 -24.65 -5.58
CA ALA A 67 -28.41 -24.39 -5.08
C ALA A 67 -29.51 -24.95 -6.01
N GLN A 68 -29.32 -24.86 -7.32
CA GLN A 68 -30.24 -25.42 -8.31
C GLN A 68 -30.20 -26.95 -8.35
N ALA A 69 -29.02 -27.56 -8.17
CA ALA A 69 -28.87 -29.01 -8.11
C ALA A 69 -29.48 -29.63 -6.85
N ALA A 70 -29.39 -28.95 -5.70
CA ALA A 70 -30.00 -29.40 -4.44
C ALA A 70 -31.53 -29.27 -4.38
N SER A 71 -32.12 -28.50 -5.31
CA SER A 71 -33.57 -28.29 -5.41
C SER A 71 -34.26 -29.21 -6.42
N LYS A 72 -33.52 -30.15 -7.02
CA LYS A 72 -34.05 -31.22 -7.89
C LYS A 72 -33.98 -32.56 -7.17
#